data_AF-A0A386C5Q1-F1
#
_entry.id   AF-A0A386C5Q1-F1
#
_cell.length_a   1.000
_cell.length_b   1.000
_cell.length_c   1.000
_cell.angle_alpha   90.00
_cell.angle_beta   90.00
_cell.angle_gamma   90.00
#
_symmetry.space_group_name_H-M   'P 1'
#
loop_
_entity.id
_entity.type
_entity.pdbx_description
1 polymer ?
#
loop_
_entity_poly.entity_id
_entity_poly.type
_entity_poly.pdbx_seq_one_letter_code
_entity_poly.pdbx_strand_id
1 'polypeptide(L)'
;MKETKDHKLSRRAFARRAALLSATASIVAAAIMLPAEAFPDASPSAQSADLPKLSAEGQAEADARFQLVLSRYSNRLSEEEKQRTKALCYSLQTTLEQVRAYPIKNGDVPALFLRPLIDQDNKVKPTPAKIPAASANES
;
A
#
# COMPACT_ATOMS: atom_id res chain seq x y z
N MET A 1 -14.72 -62.99 -30.83
CA MET A 1 -14.26 -61.62 -31.14
C MET A 1 -14.60 -60.72 -29.96
N LYS A 2 -13.61 -60.01 -29.39
CA LYS A 2 -13.84 -59.08 -28.26
C LYS A 2 -13.91 -57.66 -28.82
N GLU A 3 -15.10 -57.08 -28.79
CA GLU A 3 -15.38 -55.69 -29.12
C GLU A 3 -14.59 -54.75 -28.19
N THR A 4 -13.61 -54.02 -28.72
CA THR A 4 -12.97 -52.93 -27.99
C THR A 4 -13.86 -51.70 -28.09
N LYS A 5 -14.64 -51.45 -27.03
CA LYS A 5 -15.39 -50.19 -26.89
C LYS A 5 -14.39 -49.05 -26.76
N ASP A 6 -14.22 -48.29 -27.83
CA ASP A 6 -13.53 -47.01 -27.84
C ASP A 6 -14.20 -46.07 -26.83
N HIS A 7 -13.67 -46.03 -25.61
CA HIS A 7 -14.09 -45.09 -24.57
C HIS A 7 -13.55 -43.69 -24.89
N LYS A 8 -14.15 -43.04 -25.89
CA LYS A 8 -13.88 -41.64 -26.21
C LYS A 8 -14.32 -40.78 -25.02
N LEU A 9 -13.34 -40.29 -24.25
CA LEU A 9 -13.57 -39.43 -23.10
C LEU A 9 -14.25 -38.13 -23.57
N SER A 10 -15.54 -37.97 -23.28
CA SER A 10 -16.28 -36.76 -23.65
C SER A 10 -15.71 -35.54 -22.92
N ARG A 11 -15.56 -34.42 -23.63
CA ARG A 11 -15.12 -33.12 -23.07
C ARG A 11 -15.92 -32.75 -21.82
N ARG A 12 -17.22 -33.05 -21.81
CA ARG A 12 -18.12 -32.79 -20.68
C ARG A 12 -17.85 -33.73 -19.49
N ALA A 13 -17.54 -34.99 -19.75
CA ALA A 13 -17.20 -35.95 -18.69
C ALA A 13 -15.83 -35.62 -18.07
N PHE A 14 -14.87 -35.19 -18.88
CA PHE A 14 -13.58 -34.69 -18.42
C PHE A 14 -13.75 -33.42 -17.58
N ALA A 15 -14.49 -32.41 -18.06
CA ALA A 15 -14.71 -31.17 -17.33
C ALA A 15 -15.40 -31.38 -15.97
N ARG A 16 -16.39 -32.28 -15.92
CA ARG A 16 -17.07 -32.64 -14.65
C ARG A 16 -16.12 -33.29 -13.66
N ARG A 17 -15.24 -34.19 -14.12
CA ARG A 17 -14.24 -34.84 -13.26
C ARG A 17 -13.15 -33.87 -12.81
N ALA A 18 -12.70 -32.98 -13.69
CA ALA A 18 -11.72 -31.94 -13.36
C ALA A 18 -12.28 -30.95 -12.32
N ALA A 19 -13.52 -30.47 -12.47
CA ALA A 19 -14.14 -29.57 -11.51
C ALA A 19 -14.27 -30.17 -10.11
N LEU A 20 -14.64 -31.45 -10.01
CA LEU A 20 -14.73 -32.15 -8.73
C LEU A 20 -13.35 -32.36 -8.07
N LEU A 21 -12.30 -32.61 -8.84
CA LEU A 21 -10.92 -32.73 -8.33
C LEU A 21 -10.30 -31.37 -7.96
N SER A 22 -10.63 -30.30 -8.69
CA SER A 22 -10.19 -28.94 -8.36
C SER A 22 -10.86 -28.41 -7.08
N ALA A 23 -12.09 -28.84 -6.78
CA ALA A 23 -12.79 -28.43 -5.56
C ALA A 23 -12.17 -28.99 -4.27
N THR A 24 -11.46 -30.13 -4.33
CA THR A 24 -10.77 -30.71 -3.16
C THR A 24 -9.29 -30.34 -3.10
N ALA A 25 -8.67 -30.04 -4.24
CA ALA A 25 -7.27 -29.58 -4.28
C ALA A 25 -7.06 -28.23 -3.56
N SER A 26 -8.06 -27.34 -3.54
CA SER A 26 -7.95 -26.06 -2.83
C SER A 26 -7.98 -26.18 -1.31
N ILE A 27 -8.45 -27.30 -0.75
CA ILE A 27 -8.45 -27.54 0.70
C ILE A 27 -7.12 -28.20 1.14
N VAL A 28 -6.51 -29.01 0.29
CA VAL A 28 -5.25 -29.72 0.62
C VAL A 28 -4.00 -28.92 0.20
N ALA A 29 -4.04 -28.14 -0.87
CA ALA A 29 -2.91 -27.29 -1.27
C ALA A 29 -2.64 -26.14 -0.26
N ALA A 30 -3.67 -25.69 0.47
CA ALA A 30 -3.50 -24.74 1.57
C ALA A 30 -2.78 -25.36 2.78
N ALA A 31 -2.75 -26.69 2.92
CA ALA A 31 -2.13 -27.38 4.05
C ALA A 31 -0.68 -27.82 3.78
N ILE A 32 -0.22 -27.84 2.52
CA ILE A 32 1.11 -28.42 2.17
C ILE A 32 2.10 -27.35 1.67
N MET A 33 1.64 -26.15 1.27
CA MET A 33 2.50 -25.07 0.74
C MET A 33 2.64 -23.84 1.65
N LEU A 34 2.36 -23.98 2.96
CA LEU A 34 2.87 -23.01 3.93
C LEU A 34 4.11 -23.62 4.60
N PRO A 35 5.32 -23.04 4.44
CA PRO A 35 6.30 -23.18 5.49
C PRO A 35 5.62 -22.69 6.76
N ALA A 36 5.69 -23.49 7.82
CA ALA A 36 5.37 -23.04 9.17
C ALA A 36 6.40 -21.98 9.58
N GLU A 37 6.33 -20.79 9.01
CA GLU A 37 6.65 -19.62 9.80
C GLU A 37 5.54 -19.55 10.85
N ALA A 38 5.95 -19.78 12.10
CA ALA A 38 5.17 -19.42 13.25
C ALA A 38 4.90 -17.92 13.17
N PHE A 39 3.80 -17.54 12.53
CA PHE A 39 3.12 -16.31 12.88
C PHE A 39 2.87 -16.45 14.38
N PRO A 40 3.37 -15.51 15.22
CA PRO A 40 3.02 -15.55 16.62
C PRO A 40 1.50 -15.57 16.68
N ASP A 41 0.96 -16.58 17.35
CA ASP A 41 -0.45 -16.68 17.66
C ASP A 41 -0.91 -15.29 18.10
N ALA A 42 -1.72 -14.63 17.28
CA ALA A 42 -2.54 -13.51 17.70
C ALA A 42 -3.68 -14.05 18.57
N SER A 43 -3.32 -14.86 19.57
CA SER A 43 -4.09 -14.99 20.78
C SER A 43 -4.44 -13.57 21.22
N PRO A 44 -5.71 -13.25 21.51
CA PRO A 44 -6.02 -11.98 22.13
C PRO A 44 -5.36 -12.03 23.50
N SER A 45 -4.13 -11.54 23.62
CA SER A 45 -3.61 -11.19 24.93
C SER A 45 -4.62 -10.20 25.46
N ALA A 46 -5.27 -10.56 26.57
CA ALA A 46 -5.89 -9.60 27.45
C ALA A 46 -4.74 -8.74 27.98
N GLN A 47 -4.24 -7.84 27.14
CA GLN A 47 -3.24 -6.86 27.49
C GLN A 47 -3.97 -5.91 28.43
N SER A 48 -3.60 -5.99 29.70
CA SER A 48 -3.98 -5.05 30.75
C SER A 48 -4.00 -3.63 30.19
N ALA A 49 -5.09 -2.92 30.46
CA ALA A 49 -5.48 -1.65 29.85
C ALA A 49 -4.60 -0.46 30.28
N ASP A 50 -3.29 -0.57 30.08
CA ASP A 50 -2.40 0.58 30.15
C ASP A 50 -2.38 1.21 28.75
N LEU A 51 -3.26 2.20 28.57
CA LEU A 51 -3.34 2.97 27.33
C LEU A 51 -2.00 3.66 27.09
N PRO A 52 -1.44 3.59 25.87
CA PRO A 52 -0.19 4.27 25.55
C PRO A 52 -0.31 5.77 25.85
N LYS A 53 0.75 6.35 26.42
CA LYS A 53 0.80 7.75 26.80
C LYS A 53 0.91 8.63 25.54
N LEU A 54 -0.24 9.04 25.01
CA LEU A 54 -0.37 9.93 23.85
C LEU A 54 -0.35 11.41 24.25
N SER A 55 0.04 12.28 23.31
CA SER A 55 -0.15 13.73 23.45
C SER A 55 -1.64 14.10 23.55
N ALA A 56 -1.96 15.31 24.05
CA ALA A 56 -3.36 15.75 24.15
C ALA A 56 -4.06 15.80 22.78
N GLU A 57 -3.35 16.24 21.75
CA GLU A 57 -3.83 16.23 20.36
C GLU A 57 -4.03 14.80 19.85
N GLY A 58 -3.08 13.91 20.15
CA GLY A 58 -3.19 12.50 19.78
C GLY A 58 -4.37 11.79 20.44
N GLN A 59 -4.66 12.08 21.71
CA GLN A 59 -5.84 11.55 22.38
C GLN A 59 -7.14 12.02 21.70
N ALA A 60 -7.24 13.32 21.38
CA ALA A 60 -8.40 13.87 20.69
C ALA A 60 -8.62 13.22 19.31
N GLU A 61 -7.55 12.98 18.55
CA GLU A 61 -7.63 12.26 17.27
C GLU A 61 -8.05 10.79 17.42
N ALA A 62 -7.48 10.09 18.41
CA ALA A 62 -7.81 8.69 18.68
C ALA A 62 -9.29 8.55 19.06
N ASP A 63 -9.80 9.44 19.91
CA ASP A 63 -11.21 9.49 20.30
C ASP A 63 -12.11 9.86 19.12
N ALA A 64 -11.72 10.82 18.29
CA ALA A 64 -12.47 11.18 17.09
C ALA A 64 -12.58 9.99 16.10
N ARG A 65 -11.49 9.23 15.91
CA ARG A 65 -11.51 8.00 15.09
C ARG A 65 -12.39 6.93 15.70
N PHE A 66 -12.33 6.73 17.02
CA PHE A 66 -13.20 5.78 17.71
C PHE A 66 -14.68 6.14 17.54
N GLN A 67 -15.04 7.42 17.71
CA GLN A 67 -16.40 7.90 17.47
C GLN A 67 -16.87 7.68 16.03
N LEU A 68 -15.99 7.91 15.04
CA LEU A 68 -16.29 7.60 13.64
C LEU A 68 -16.59 6.12 13.44
N VAL A 69 -15.84 5.21 14.06
CA VAL A 69 -16.09 3.77 13.99
C VAL A 69 -17.43 3.41 14.62
N LEU A 70 -17.73 3.94 15.80
CA LEU A 70 -19.02 3.72 16.46
C LEU A 70 -20.20 4.25 15.65
N SER A 71 -20.06 5.41 15.01
CA SER A 71 -21.12 6.00 14.17
C SER A 71 -21.51 5.09 12.98
N ARG A 72 -20.58 4.26 12.50
CA ARG A 72 -20.80 3.37 11.35
C ARG A 72 -21.14 1.94 11.74
N TYR A 73 -20.61 1.45 12.86
CA TYR A 73 -20.61 0.03 13.20
C TYR A 73 -21.06 -0.29 14.63
N SER A 74 -21.64 0.67 15.38
CA SER A 74 -22.05 0.48 16.78
C SER A 74 -22.97 -0.72 17.01
N ASN A 75 -23.85 -1.06 16.07
CA ASN A 75 -24.77 -2.19 16.16
C ASN A 75 -24.13 -3.56 15.88
N ARG A 76 -22.91 -3.58 15.33
CA ARG A 76 -22.17 -4.81 14.99
C ARG A 76 -21.10 -5.17 16.01
N LEU A 77 -20.78 -4.26 16.93
CA LEU A 77 -19.72 -4.42 17.90
C LEU A 77 -20.30 -4.70 19.29
N SER A 78 -19.84 -5.76 19.92
CA SER A 78 -20.08 -6.00 21.35
C SER A 78 -19.35 -4.97 22.22
N GLU A 79 -19.69 -4.85 23.50
CA GLU A 79 -18.99 -3.92 24.40
C GLU A 79 -17.50 -4.26 24.54
N GLU A 80 -17.15 -5.55 24.56
CA GLU A 80 -15.76 -6.01 24.58
C GLU A 80 -15.02 -5.59 23.30
N GLU A 81 -15.67 -5.72 22.14
CA GLU A 81 -15.11 -5.30 20.86
C GLU A 81 -14.98 -3.78 20.75
N LYS A 82 -15.90 -3.00 21.34
CA LYS A 82 -15.78 -1.54 21.41
C LYS A 82 -14.57 -1.13 22.24
N GLN A 83 -14.36 -1.75 23.41
CA GLN A 83 -13.19 -1.49 24.23
C GLN A 83 -11.89 -1.86 23.51
N ARG A 84 -11.87 -3.01 22.82
CA ARG A 84 -10.73 -3.43 22.01
C ARG A 84 -10.46 -2.48 20.85
N THR A 85 -11.51 -2.02 20.17
CA THR A 85 -11.41 -1.04 19.08
C THR A 85 -10.84 0.28 19.60
N LYS A 86 -11.27 0.74 20.77
CA LYS A 86 -10.69 1.92 21.43
C LYS A 86 -9.20 1.72 21.67
N ALA A 87 -8.80 0.59 22.25
CA ALA A 87 -7.38 0.28 22.47
C ALA A 87 -6.57 0.27 21.16
N LEU A 88 -7.13 -0.26 20.08
CA LEU A 88 -6.51 -0.23 18.75
C LEU A 88 -6.37 1.21 18.19
N CYS A 89 -7.38 2.06 18.37
CA CYS A 89 -7.28 3.47 17.95
C CYS A 89 -6.13 4.19 18.68
N TYR A 90 -5.95 3.91 19.97
CA TYR A 90 -4.86 4.49 20.76
C TYR A 90 -3.48 3.91 20.36
N SER A 91 -3.38 2.61 20.11
CA SER A 91 -2.11 2.00 19.66
C SER A 91 -1.68 2.51 18.28
N LEU A 92 -2.63 2.69 17.36
CA LEU A 92 -2.38 3.30 16.05
C LEU A 92 -1.96 4.76 16.16
N GLN A 93 -2.50 5.51 17.12
CA GLN A 93 -2.09 6.91 17.29
C GLN A 93 -0.60 7.01 17.67
N THR A 94 -0.10 6.10 18.49
CA THR A 94 1.33 6.08 18.87
C THR A 94 2.24 5.96 17.65
N THR A 95 1.91 5.09 16.70
CA THR A 95 2.71 4.93 15.48
C THR A 95 2.60 6.15 14.56
N LEU A 96 1.43 6.78 14.50
CA LEU A 96 1.25 8.02 13.73
C LEU A 96 2.05 9.19 14.32
N GLU A 97 2.11 9.34 15.64
CA GLU A 97 2.94 10.36 16.29
C GLU A 97 4.43 10.15 15.97
N GLN A 98 4.92 8.90 15.96
CA GLN A 98 6.29 8.59 15.55
C GLN A 98 6.57 8.98 14.10
N VAL A 99 5.64 8.67 13.19
CA VAL A 99 5.76 9.05 11.77
C VAL A 99 5.78 10.57 11.59
N ARG A 100 4.93 11.30 12.35
CA ARG A 100 4.90 12.78 12.31
C ARG A 100 6.14 13.43 12.91
N ALA A 101 6.70 12.82 13.96
CA ALA A 101 7.92 13.29 14.59
C ALA A 101 9.16 13.06 13.71
N TYR A 102 9.08 12.17 12.72
CA TYR A 102 10.20 11.89 11.84
C TYR A 102 10.57 13.14 11.02
N PRO A 103 11.82 13.64 11.10
CA PRO A 103 12.23 14.83 10.40
C PRO A 103 12.32 14.53 8.90
N ILE A 104 11.37 15.03 8.14
CA ILE A 104 11.37 14.88 6.69
C ILE A 104 12.21 16.01 6.09
N LYS A 105 13.25 15.64 5.32
CA LYS A 105 14.02 16.59 4.50
C LYS A 105 13.27 17.04 3.24
N ASN A 106 11.94 16.90 3.19
CA ASN A 106 11.06 17.41 2.12
C ASN A 106 10.88 18.94 2.22
N GLY A 107 11.87 19.63 2.80
CA GLY A 107 12.08 21.06 2.60
C GLY A 107 12.72 21.37 1.24
N ASP A 108 12.97 20.37 0.40
CA ASP A 108 13.14 20.62 -1.03
C ASP A 108 11.80 21.10 -1.58
N VAL A 109 11.78 22.39 -1.94
CA VAL A 109 10.76 23.05 -2.75
C VAL A 109 10.26 22.06 -3.81
N PRO A 110 8.95 22.01 -4.13
CA PRO A 110 8.46 21.16 -5.22
C PRO A 110 9.42 21.24 -6.40
N ALA A 111 9.75 20.11 -7.01
CA ALA A 111 10.63 20.07 -8.17
C ALA A 111 9.93 20.74 -9.36
N LEU A 112 9.86 22.07 -9.32
CA LEU A 112 9.18 22.92 -10.30
C LEU A 112 9.85 22.82 -11.66
N PHE A 113 11.12 22.40 -11.68
CA PHE A 113 11.90 22.34 -12.89
C PHE A 113 12.78 21.09 -12.93
N LEU A 114 12.79 20.45 -14.09
CA LEU A 114 13.81 19.47 -14.43
C LEU A 114 15.10 20.23 -14.76
N ARG A 115 16.12 20.10 -13.91
CA ARG A 115 17.44 20.76 -14.09
C ARG A 115 18.00 20.64 -15.52
N PRO A 116 17.89 19.48 -16.22
CA PRO A 116 18.38 19.36 -17.59
C PRO A 116 17.72 20.32 -18.61
N LEU A 117 16.52 20.84 -18.33
CA LEU A 117 15.83 21.78 -19.21
C LEU A 117 16.30 23.22 -19.00
N ILE A 118 16.42 23.68 -17.74
CA ILE A 118 16.92 25.03 -17.43
C ILE A 118 18.36 25.21 -17.89
N ASP A 119 19.20 24.19 -17.73
CA ASP A 119 20.62 24.26 -18.07
C ASP A 119 20.86 24.36 -19.59
N GLN A 120 19.88 23.99 -20.41
CA GLN A 120 19.93 24.16 -21.87
C GLN A 120 19.64 25.60 -22.27
N ASP A 121 18.63 26.24 -21.65
CA ASP A 121 18.26 27.62 -21.92
C ASP A 121 19.41 28.59 -21.60
N ASN A 122 20.14 28.35 -20.51
CA ASN A 122 21.29 29.17 -20.10
C ASN A 122 22.53 29.02 -21.00
N LYS A 123 22.61 27.95 -21.80
CA LYS A 123 23.76 27.69 -22.69
C LYS A 123 23.64 28.38 -24.04
N VAL A 124 22.48 28.94 -24.38
CA VAL A 124 22.31 29.72 -25.61
C VAL A 124 22.70 31.17 -25.32
N LYS A 125 24.01 31.46 -25.27
CA LYS A 125 24.48 32.84 -25.46
C LYS A 125 24.26 33.23 -26.93
N PRO A 126 23.50 34.30 -27.23
CA PRO A 126 23.40 34.77 -28.60
C PRO A 126 24.78 35.24 -29.05
N THR A 127 25.32 34.60 -30.08
CA THR A 127 26.53 35.08 -30.75
C THR A 127 26.15 36.39 -31.43
N PRO A 128 26.80 37.53 -31.12
CA PRO A 128 26.50 38.76 -31.83
C PRO A 128 26.90 38.56 -33.29
N ALA A 129 25.95 38.76 -34.20
CA ALA A 129 26.19 38.70 -35.63
C ALA A 129 27.29 39.70 -36.01
N LYS A 130 28.41 39.19 -36.55
CA LYS A 130 29.51 40.00 -37.07
C LYS A 130 29.02 40.76 -38.30
N ILE A 131 28.75 42.06 -38.16
CA ILE A 131 28.50 42.96 -39.29
C ILE A 131 29.83 43.13 -40.04
N PRO A 132 29.93 42.78 -41.34
CA PRO A 132 31.13 43.07 -42.10
C PRO A 132 31.22 44.58 -42.39
N ALA A 133 32.33 45.20 -41.96
CA ALA A 133 32.64 46.59 -42.25
C ALA A 133 32.91 46.78 -43.75
N ALA A 134 32.22 47.73 -44.36
CA ALA A 134 32.46 48.16 -45.74
C ALA A 134 33.86 48.79 -45.84
N SER A 135 34.64 48.29 -46.79
CA SER A 135 35.97 48.81 -47.15
C SER A 135 35.86 50.23 -47.68
N ALA A 136 36.44 51.20 -46.97
CA ALA A 136 36.75 52.52 -47.51
C ALA A 136 38.19 52.50 -48.02
N ASN A 137 38.36 52.51 -49.34
CA ASN A 137 39.62 52.84 -49.99
C ASN A 137 39.34 53.48 -51.36
N GLU A 138 40.27 54.31 -51.83
CA GLU A 138 40.27 55.22 -53.00
C GLU A 138 39.85 56.68 -52.67
N SER A 139 40.63 57.72 -52.97
CA SER A 139 41.98 57.90 -53.55
C SER A 139 42.45 59.32 -53.21
#